data_AF-A0AAN7QIU3-F1
#
_entry.id   AF-A0AAN7QIU3-F1
#
_cell.length_a   1.000
_cell.length_b   1.000
_cell.length_c   1.000
_cell.angle_alpha   90.00
_cell.angle_beta   90.00
_cell.angle_gamma   90.00
#
_symmetry.space_group_name_H-M   'P 1'
#
loop_
_entity.id
_entity.type
_entity.pdbx_description
1 polymer ?
#
loop_
_entity_poly.entity_id
_entity_poly.type
_entity_poly.pdbx_seq_one_letter_code
_entity_poly.pdbx_strand_id
1 'polypeptide(L)'
;MAASTLSSASPSQLCSGKSGVFSPSSALLGNPRRNSLALAKEKRSPNITCQATSIPADDRVPDMGKRQLMNLLLLGAISLPTAGMLVPYGTFFAPPGRRGGSGGTVAKDAIGNDVVAAEWLKNHGPGDRTLTQGLKGDPTYLVVENDRTLATYGINAVCTHLGCVVPWNAAEKKFICPCHGSQYNNQGRVVRGPAPLSLALAHADVDDGKVVFIPWVETDFRTGEAPWWA
;
A
#
# COMPACT_ATOMS: atom_id res chain seq x y z
N MET A 1 -43.20 29.66 31.89
CA MET A 1 -42.61 30.98 32.19
C MET A 1 -41.38 30.77 33.06
N ALA A 2 -40.18 30.99 32.52
CA ALA A 2 -38.95 31.12 33.28
C ALA A 2 -38.01 31.98 32.41
N ALA A 3 -37.71 33.18 32.90
CA ALA A 3 -36.95 34.21 32.20
C ALA A 3 -35.45 33.97 32.35
N SER A 4 -34.73 33.97 31.23
CA SER A 4 -33.27 33.86 31.17
C SER A 4 -32.63 35.22 31.47
N THR A 5 -31.91 35.34 32.58
CA THR A 5 -31.05 36.50 32.86
C THR A 5 -29.70 36.32 32.16
N LEU A 6 -29.48 37.08 31.09
CA LEU A 6 -28.20 37.16 30.39
C LEU A 6 -27.19 37.93 31.26
N SER A 7 -26.11 37.25 31.64
CA SER A 7 -24.93 37.85 32.28
C SER A 7 -24.13 38.62 31.22
N SER A 8 -23.88 39.91 31.44
CA SER A 8 -23.09 40.75 30.54
C SER A 8 -21.59 40.50 30.75
N ALA A 9 -20.93 39.93 29.74
CA ALA A 9 -19.49 39.85 29.67
C ALA A 9 -18.87 41.26 29.64
N SER A 10 -18.00 41.58 30.59
CA SER A 10 -17.21 42.82 30.58
C SER A 10 -16.17 42.75 29.45
N PRO A 11 -16.14 43.72 28.52
CA PRO A 11 -15.02 43.87 27.60
C PRO A 11 -13.89 44.59 28.33
N SER A 12 -12.76 43.91 28.50
CA SER A 12 -11.50 44.54 28.94
C SER A 12 -11.04 45.54 27.89
N GLN A 13 -11.29 46.83 28.12
CA GLN A 13 -10.87 47.92 27.24
C GLN A 13 -9.39 48.27 27.48
N LEU A 14 -8.56 48.06 26.46
CA LEU A 14 -7.19 48.60 26.40
C LEU A 14 -7.28 50.06 25.90
N CYS A 15 -7.17 51.02 26.82
CA CYS A 15 -7.14 52.45 26.52
C CYS A 15 -5.69 52.90 26.23
N SER A 16 -5.44 53.52 25.07
CA SER A 16 -4.15 54.12 24.73
C SER A 16 -4.22 55.65 24.81
N GLY A 17 -3.35 56.24 25.62
CA GLY A 17 -3.13 57.68 25.69
C GLY A 17 -2.17 58.14 24.59
N LYS A 18 -2.31 59.40 24.17
CA LYS A 18 -1.64 60.04 23.02
C LYS A 18 -0.13 60.27 23.25
N SER A 19 0.61 59.19 23.45
CA SER A 19 2.06 59.06 23.38
C SER A 19 2.33 57.57 23.41
N GLY A 20 2.63 56.98 22.25
CA GLY A 20 2.75 55.52 22.09
C GLY A 20 3.83 54.92 22.98
N VAL A 21 3.45 54.51 24.19
CA VAL A 21 4.19 53.63 25.08
C VAL A 21 3.15 52.86 25.90
N PHE A 22 3.02 51.56 25.64
CA PHE A 22 2.20 50.67 26.44
C PHE A 22 2.91 50.41 27.77
N SER A 23 2.26 50.71 28.89
CA SER A 23 2.75 50.34 30.21
C SER A 23 1.64 49.61 30.99
N PRO A 24 1.85 48.35 31.44
CA PRO A 24 0.87 47.64 32.24
C PRO A 24 0.86 48.25 33.64
N SER A 25 -0.29 48.78 34.07
CA SER A 25 -0.49 49.36 35.39
C SER A 25 -0.56 48.26 36.46
N SER A 26 0.61 47.83 36.94
CA SER A 26 0.78 47.13 38.21
C SER A 26 1.92 47.78 38.98
N ALA A 27 1.77 49.03 39.39
CA ALA A 27 2.68 49.62 40.38
C ALA A 27 2.08 50.89 41.02
N LEU A 28 2.28 50.98 42.33
CA LEU A 28 2.20 52.18 43.18
C LEU A 28 0.82 52.49 43.80
N LEU A 29 0.47 51.66 44.78
CA LEU A 29 -0.13 52.13 46.04
C LEU A 29 0.77 53.21 46.66
N GLY A 30 0.22 54.40 46.85
CA GLY A 30 0.85 55.48 47.62
C GLY A 30 -0.22 56.46 48.12
N ASN A 31 -0.56 56.36 49.41
CA ASN A 31 -1.55 57.19 50.08
C ASN A 31 -1.02 58.64 50.30
N PRO A 32 -1.88 59.67 50.43
CA PRO A 32 -1.52 61.07 50.22
C PRO A 32 -0.99 61.74 51.49
N ARG A 33 -0.06 62.69 51.34
CA ARG A 33 0.20 63.73 52.36
C ARG A 33 0.00 65.13 51.77
N ARG A 34 -0.61 65.94 52.63
CA ARG A 34 -1.30 67.23 52.47
C ARG A 34 -0.48 68.42 51.93
N ASN A 35 -1.29 69.39 51.48
CA ASN A 35 -1.15 70.86 51.49
C ASN A 35 -0.36 71.55 50.37
N SER A 36 -1.12 72.11 49.41
CA SER A 36 -1.03 73.54 49.06
C SER A 36 -2.25 73.97 48.25
N LEU A 37 -2.94 75.01 48.73
CA LEU A 37 -3.95 75.79 48.02
C LEU A 37 -3.34 76.44 46.77
N ALA A 38 -3.86 76.12 45.58
CA ALA A 38 -3.70 76.97 44.40
C ALA A 38 -4.79 76.67 43.36
N LEU A 39 -5.53 77.72 43.01
CA LEU A 39 -6.31 77.98 41.81
C LEU A 39 -7.09 76.82 41.16
N ALA A 40 -8.41 76.96 41.19
CA ALA A 40 -9.32 76.38 40.22
C ALA A 40 -8.90 76.75 38.80
N LYS A 41 -8.28 75.81 38.09
CA LYS A 41 -8.13 75.85 36.63
C LYS A 41 -8.86 74.64 36.09
N GLU A 42 -9.93 74.92 35.35
CA GLU A 42 -10.79 73.98 34.65
C GLU A 42 -9.95 72.91 33.94
N LYS A 43 -9.98 71.67 34.47
CA LYS A 43 -9.32 70.52 33.83
C LYS A 43 -10.07 70.22 32.54
N ARG A 44 -9.52 70.67 31.41
CA ARG A 44 -9.93 70.23 30.08
C ARG A 44 -9.78 68.70 30.03
N SER A 45 -10.91 68.00 30.08
CA SER A 45 -10.95 66.54 29.98
C SER A 45 -10.25 66.13 28.69
N PRO A 46 -9.24 65.24 28.72
CA PRO A 46 -8.68 64.71 27.49
C PRO A 46 -9.79 63.90 26.80
N ASN A 47 -10.13 64.27 25.56
CA ASN A 47 -10.98 63.44 24.72
C ASN A 47 -10.27 62.10 24.50
N ILE A 48 -10.61 61.10 25.29
CA ILE A 48 -10.18 59.72 25.09
C ILE A 48 -11.06 59.18 23.97
N THR A 49 -10.53 59.15 22.75
CA THR A 49 -11.18 58.49 21.63
C THR A 49 -10.89 56.99 21.75
N CYS A 50 -11.78 56.24 22.38
CA CYS A 50 -11.74 54.78 22.32
C CYS A 50 -12.04 54.36 20.87
N GLN A 51 -11.05 53.83 20.14
CA GLN A 51 -11.35 53.11 18.91
C GLN A 51 -12.09 51.85 19.31
N ALA A 52 -13.37 51.77 18.98
CA ALA A 52 -14.12 50.55 19.15
C ALA A 52 -13.47 49.48 18.25
N THR A 53 -13.02 48.37 18.84
CA THR A 53 -12.65 47.14 18.12
C THR A 53 -13.86 46.43 17.51
N SER A 54 -15.07 47.00 17.68
CA SER A 54 -16.28 46.52 17.03
C SER A 54 -16.24 46.86 15.55
N ILE A 55 -16.24 45.82 14.73
CA ILE A 55 -16.50 45.96 13.29
C ILE A 55 -17.92 46.53 13.13
N PRO A 56 -18.10 47.67 12.43
CA PRO A 56 -19.43 48.22 12.21
C PRO A 56 -20.31 47.20 11.46
N ALA A 57 -21.63 47.28 11.66
CA ALA A 57 -22.63 46.34 11.15
C ALA A 57 -22.87 46.46 9.63
N ASP A 58 -21.81 46.74 8.89
CA ASP A 58 -21.74 46.63 7.44
C ASP A 58 -21.77 45.14 7.10
N ASP A 59 -22.13 44.77 5.87
CA ASP A 59 -22.12 43.40 5.30
C ASP A 59 -20.72 42.74 5.24
N ARG A 60 -19.86 43.01 6.22
CA ARG A 60 -18.48 42.55 6.37
C ARG A 60 -18.38 41.18 7.04
N VAL A 61 -19.50 40.58 7.45
CA VAL A 61 -19.54 39.21 7.99
C VAL A 61 -19.80 38.23 6.84
N PRO A 62 -18.92 37.23 6.60
CA PRO A 62 -19.14 36.25 5.56
C PRO A 62 -20.42 35.44 5.79
N ASP A 63 -21.26 35.39 4.77
CA ASP A 63 -22.46 34.56 4.68
C ASP A 63 -22.10 33.07 4.52
N MET A 64 -23.11 32.19 4.54
CA MET A 64 -22.87 30.75 4.45
C MET A 64 -22.25 30.32 3.12
N GLY A 65 -22.57 31.01 2.01
CA GLY A 65 -21.96 30.72 0.70
C GLY A 65 -20.45 30.96 0.71
N LYS A 66 -19.99 32.10 1.23
CA LYS A 66 -18.55 32.40 1.38
C LYS A 66 -17.86 31.44 2.33
N ARG A 67 -18.51 31.03 3.42
CA ARG A 67 -17.97 30.04 4.37
C ARG A 67 -17.80 28.66 3.74
N GLN A 68 -18.79 28.19 2.99
CA GLN A 68 -18.71 26.91 2.27
C GLN A 68 -17.61 26.93 1.20
N LEU A 69 -17.48 28.03 0.46
CA LEU A 69 -16.41 28.20 -0.53
C LEU A 69 -15.02 28.17 0.13
N MET A 70 -14.83 28.89 1.24
CA MET A 70 -13.56 28.89 1.97
C MET A 70 -13.24 27.52 2.59
N ASN A 71 -14.25 26.80 3.10
CA ASN A 71 -14.07 25.43 3.61
C ASN A 71 -13.66 24.45 2.50
N LEU A 72 -14.28 24.55 1.32
CA LEU A 72 -13.93 23.71 0.17
C LEU A 72 -12.48 23.97 -0.28
N LEU A 73 -12.08 25.24 -0.35
CA LEU A 73 -10.72 25.63 -0.73
C LEU A 73 -9.69 25.18 0.32
N LEU A 74 -10.02 25.31 1.61
CA LEU A 74 -9.18 24.82 2.71
C LEU A 74 -9.00 23.29 2.66
N LEU A 75 -10.08 22.54 2.46
CA LEU A 75 -10.03 21.09 2.33
C LEU A 75 -9.21 20.66 1.10
N GLY A 76 -9.37 21.35 -0.03
CA GLY A 76 -8.56 21.11 -1.23
C GLY A 76 -7.08 21.44 -1.04
N ALA A 77 -6.76 22.53 -0.35
CA ALA A 77 -5.39 22.95 -0.08
C ALA A 77 -4.67 22.02 0.90
N ILE A 78 -5.38 21.46 1.89
CA ILE A 78 -4.81 20.48 2.84
C ILE A 78 -4.72 19.08 2.22
N SER A 79 -5.70 18.68 1.39
CA SER A 79 -5.73 17.32 0.83
C SER A 79 -4.54 17.03 -0.07
N LEU A 80 -4.06 18.01 -0.85
CA LEU A 80 -2.93 17.87 -1.76
C LEU A 80 -1.60 17.49 -1.07
N PRO A 81 -1.08 18.24 -0.08
CA PRO A 81 0.14 17.84 0.62
C PRO A 81 -0.05 16.55 1.41
N THR A 82 -1.23 16.32 1.99
CA THR A 82 -1.50 15.05 2.69
C THR A 82 -1.48 13.85 1.74
N ALA A 83 -2.07 13.97 0.55
CA ALA A 83 -2.02 12.91 -0.46
C ALA A 83 -0.61 12.74 -1.02
N GLY A 84 0.11 13.85 -1.25
CA GLY A 84 1.50 13.83 -1.70
C GLY A 84 2.45 13.10 -0.74
N MET A 85 2.16 13.11 0.57
CA MET A 85 2.91 12.34 1.56
C MET A 85 2.37 10.91 1.75
N LEU A 86 1.04 10.72 1.70
CA LEU A 86 0.41 9.42 1.93
C LEU A 86 0.55 8.46 0.75
N VAL A 87 0.55 8.94 -0.49
CA VAL A 87 0.71 8.09 -1.69
C VAL A 87 2.06 7.36 -1.68
N PRO A 88 3.23 8.02 -1.56
CA PRO A 88 4.51 7.30 -1.51
C PRO A 88 4.63 6.41 -0.27
N TYR A 89 4.03 6.81 0.86
CA TYR A 89 3.98 5.97 2.05
C TYR A 89 3.11 4.72 1.84
N GLY A 90 1.99 4.84 1.13
CA GLY A 90 1.13 3.71 0.79
C GLY A 90 1.78 2.76 -0.22
N THR A 91 2.43 3.31 -1.26
CA THR A 91 3.13 2.50 -2.27
C THR A 91 4.40 1.85 -1.75
N PHE A 92 5.00 2.36 -0.67
CA PHE A 92 6.12 1.70 0.02
C PHE A 92 5.77 0.28 0.51
N PHE A 93 4.51 0.02 0.88
CA PHE A 93 4.06 -1.31 1.29
C PHE A 93 3.72 -2.23 0.11
N ALA A 94 3.57 -1.68 -1.09
CA ALA A 94 3.41 -2.48 -2.29
C ALA A 94 4.78 -3.03 -2.71
N PRO A 95 4.97 -4.37 -2.75
CA PRO A 95 6.26 -4.93 -3.12
C PRO A 95 6.63 -4.48 -4.55
N PRO A 96 7.91 -4.10 -4.80
CA PRO A 96 8.33 -3.75 -6.15
C PRO A 96 8.20 -4.97 -7.06
N GLY A 97 7.47 -4.82 -8.17
CA GLY A 97 7.38 -5.87 -9.18
C GLY A 97 8.77 -6.17 -9.76
N ARG A 98 9.21 -7.43 -9.69
CA ARG A 98 10.43 -7.85 -10.39
C ARG A 98 10.15 -7.83 -11.89
N ARG A 99 10.79 -6.93 -12.63
CA ARG A 99 10.65 -6.84 -14.09
C ARG A 99 11.18 -8.13 -14.72
N GLY A 100 10.28 -9.00 -15.17
CA GLY A 100 10.64 -10.19 -15.92
C GLY A 100 11.28 -9.78 -17.24
N GLY A 101 12.45 -10.33 -17.53
CA GLY A 101 12.99 -10.29 -18.89
C GLY A 101 12.01 -11.00 -19.82
N SER A 102 11.94 -10.58 -21.08
CA SER A 102 11.03 -11.13 -22.10
C SER A 102 11.26 -12.62 -22.41
N GLY A 103 12.30 -13.25 -21.86
CA GLY A 103 12.77 -14.59 -22.21
C GLY A 103 12.62 -15.65 -21.13
N GLY A 104 11.59 -15.59 -20.29
CA GLY A 104 11.37 -16.62 -19.27
C GLY A 104 12.34 -16.54 -18.08
N THR A 105 12.21 -17.49 -17.15
CA THR A 105 13.01 -17.58 -15.92
C THR A 105 13.86 -18.83 -15.94
N VAL A 106 15.17 -18.69 -15.76
CA VAL A 106 16.12 -19.81 -15.67
C VAL A 106 15.74 -20.71 -14.49
N ALA A 107 15.67 -22.02 -14.75
CA ALA A 107 15.41 -23.03 -13.74
C ALA A 107 16.59 -23.15 -12.78
N LYS A 108 16.30 -23.27 -11.48
CA LYS A 108 17.34 -23.46 -10.45
C LYS A 108 17.16 -24.75 -9.68
N ASP A 109 18.25 -25.29 -9.18
CA ASP A 109 18.24 -26.44 -8.28
C ASP A 109 17.81 -26.01 -6.84
N ALA A 110 17.76 -26.98 -5.92
CA ALA A 110 17.41 -26.73 -4.53
C ALA A 110 18.42 -25.83 -3.78
N ILE A 111 19.64 -25.70 -4.27
CA ILE A 111 20.72 -24.89 -3.69
C ILE A 111 20.70 -23.46 -4.26
N GLY A 112 20.03 -23.26 -5.40
CA GLY A 112 19.91 -21.99 -6.12
C GLY A 112 20.87 -21.85 -7.31
N ASN A 113 21.60 -22.91 -7.67
CA ASN A 113 22.43 -22.95 -8.87
C ASN A 113 21.57 -23.13 -10.11
N ASP A 114 22.04 -22.64 -11.25
CA ASP A 114 21.34 -22.76 -12.52
C ASP A 114 21.39 -24.21 -13.03
N VAL A 115 20.26 -24.72 -13.53
CA VAL A 115 20.16 -26.09 -14.04
C VAL A 115 20.67 -26.14 -15.49
N VAL A 116 21.77 -26.87 -15.70
CA VAL A 116 22.35 -27.15 -17.03
C VAL A 116 21.79 -28.46 -17.56
N ALA A 117 21.16 -28.43 -18.75
CA ALA A 117 20.46 -29.58 -19.31
C ALA A 117 21.38 -30.80 -19.51
N ALA A 118 22.60 -30.58 -19.99
CA ALA A 118 23.57 -31.66 -20.24
C ALA A 118 24.08 -32.34 -18.98
N GLU A 119 24.17 -31.63 -17.85
CA GLU A 119 24.52 -32.22 -16.56
C GLU A 119 23.30 -32.92 -15.95
N TRP A 120 22.13 -32.31 -16.08
CA TRP A 120 20.89 -32.86 -15.58
C TRP A 120 20.57 -34.25 -16.16
N LEU A 121 20.74 -34.41 -17.48
CA LEU A 121 20.51 -35.68 -18.19
C LEU A 121 21.53 -36.78 -17.84
N LYS A 122 22.66 -36.44 -17.21
CA LYS A 122 23.62 -37.45 -16.70
C LYS A 122 23.17 -38.02 -15.36
N ASN A 123 22.53 -37.19 -14.54
CA ASN A 123 22.15 -37.54 -13.18
C ASN A 123 20.73 -38.11 -13.09
N HIS A 124 19.85 -37.80 -14.05
CA HIS A 124 18.46 -38.23 -14.06
C HIS A 124 18.17 -39.18 -15.23
N GLY A 125 17.49 -40.29 -14.93
CA GLY A 125 17.14 -41.32 -15.91
C GLY A 125 15.90 -40.99 -16.74
N PRO A 126 15.59 -41.81 -17.77
CA PRO A 126 14.36 -41.66 -18.55
C PRO A 126 13.12 -41.87 -17.68
N GLY A 127 12.13 -40.99 -17.83
CA GLY A 127 10.88 -41.01 -17.06
C GLY A 127 10.98 -40.40 -15.66
N ASP A 128 12.15 -39.85 -15.29
CA ASP A 128 12.36 -39.20 -14.01
C ASP A 128 11.71 -37.81 -13.97
N ARG A 129 11.32 -37.40 -12.77
CA ARG A 129 10.57 -36.17 -12.50
C ARG A 129 11.07 -35.54 -11.22
N THR A 130 11.94 -34.56 -11.39
CA THR A 130 12.61 -33.91 -10.28
C THR A 130 12.19 -32.45 -10.20
N LEU A 131 12.09 -31.94 -8.97
CA LEU A 131 11.69 -30.58 -8.69
C LEU A 131 12.85 -29.62 -8.98
N THR A 132 12.50 -28.49 -9.61
CA THR A 132 13.37 -27.34 -9.82
C THR A 132 12.61 -26.08 -9.42
N GLN A 133 13.31 -24.99 -9.15
CA GLN A 133 12.69 -23.69 -8.99
C GLN A 133 12.30 -23.16 -10.36
N GLY A 134 10.99 -22.98 -10.57
CA GLY A 134 10.40 -22.51 -11.81
C GLY A 134 9.96 -21.06 -11.78
N LEU A 135 8.92 -20.76 -12.56
CA LEU A 135 8.32 -19.42 -12.69
C LEU A 135 7.89 -18.89 -11.31
N LYS A 136 8.20 -17.61 -11.04
CA LYS A 136 7.86 -16.90 -9.78
C LYS A 136 8.43 -17.56 -8.50
N GLY A 137 9.30 -18.56 -8.64
CA GLY A 137 9.86 -19.31 -7.51
C GLY A 137 9.06 -20.55 -7.10
N ASP A 138 7.99 -20.89 -7.83
CA ASP A 138 7.22 -22.08 -7.55
C ASP A 138 8.03 -23.36 -7.90
N PRO A 139 7.82 -24.46 -7.16
CA PRO A 139 8.44 -25.73 -7.51
C PRO A 139 7.81 -26.29 -8.80
N THR A 140 8.62 -26.45 -9.84
CA THR A 140 8.20 -26.99 -11.14
C THR A 140 8.98 -28.28 -11.42
N TYR A 141 8.25 -29.33 -11.79
CA TYR A 141 8.83 -30.58 -12.24
C TYR A 141 9.44 -30.41 -13.63
N LEU A 142 10.69 -30.81 -13.74
CA LEU A 142 11.34 -31.10 -15.01
C LEU A 142 11.12 -32.58 -15.33
N VAL A 143 10.59 -32.87 -16.52
CA VAL A 143 10.30 -34.25 -16.95
C VAL A 143 11.35 -34.68 -17.96
N VAL A 144 11.99 -35.82 -17.70
CA VAL A 144 12.89 -36.48 -18.65
C VAL A 144 12.10 -37.52 -19.43
N GLU A 145 12.09 -37.42 -20.76
CA GLU A 145 11.41 -38.37 -21.65
C GLU A 145 12.21 -39.67 -21.81
N ASN A 146 11.60 -40.68 -22.45
CA ASN A 146 12.18 -42.02 -22.58
C ASN A 146 13.41 -42.06 -23.51
N ASP A 147 13.48 -41.11 -24.44
CA ASP A 147 14.58 -40.89 -25.39
C ASP A 147 15.79 -40.17 -24.74
N ARG A 148 15.75 -39.93 -23.42
CA ARG A 148 16.74 -39.12 -22.67
C ARG A 148 16.80 -37.66 -23.13
N THR A 149 15.69 -37.13 -23.61
CA THR A 149 15.54 -35.69 -23.82
C THR A 149 14.68 -35.08 -22.72
N LEU A 150 14.70 -33.75 -22.60
CA LEU A 150 13.80 -33.03 -21.72
C LEU A 150 12.48 -32.81 -22.43
N ALA A 151 11.36 -33.02 -21.73
CA ALA A 151 10.05 -32.67 -22.25
C ALA A 151 9.97 -31.15 -22.47
N THR A 152 9.21 -30.73 -23.47
CA THR A 152 8.98 -29.31 -23.81
C THR A 152 8.12 -28.57 -22.78
N TYR A 153 7.62 -29.26 -21.77
CA TYR A 153 6.77 -28.72 -20.72
C TYR A 153 7.28 -29.09 -19.33
N GLY A 154 7.19 -28.13 -18.42
CA GLY A 154 7.31 -28.31 -16.97
C GLY A 154 5.94 -28.36 -16.32
N ILE A 155 5.81 -29.15 -15.26
CA ILE A 155 4.54 -29.28 -14.50
C ILE A 155 4.71 -28.57 -13.16
N ASN A 156 3.87 -27.58 -12.86
CA ASN A 156 3.88 -26.93 -11.55
C ASN A 156 3.46 -27.95 -10.47
N ALA A 157 4.26 -28.09 -9.41
CA ALA A 157 4.04 -29.05 -8.34
C ALA A 157 3.03 -28.57 -7.28
N VAL A 158 2.59 -27.32 -7.35
CA VAL A 158 1.64 -26.71 -6.40
C VAL A 158 0.25 -27.27 -6.62
N CYS A 159 -0.29 -27.92 -5.58
CA CYS A 159 -1.63 -28.48 -5.60
C CYS A 159 -2.69 -27.39 -5.73
N THR A 160 -3.55 -27.52 -6.73
CA THR A 160 -4.69 -26.63 -7.01
C THR A 160 -5.80 -26.63 -5.96
N HIS A 161 -5.71 -27.49 -4.93
CA HIS A 161 -6.64 -27.48 -3.81
C HIS A 161 -6.29 -26.37 -2.79
N LEU A 162 -5.10 -26.46 -2.17
CA LEU A 162 -4.67 -25.58 -1.08
C LEU A 162 -3.16 -25.23 -1.13
N GLY A 163 -2.45 -25.63 -2.18
CA GLY A 163 -1.04 -25.23 -2.38
C GLY A 163 0.04 -26.18 -1.87
N CYS A 164 -0.30 -27.39 -1.38
CA CYS A 164 0.72 -28.39 -1.03
C CYS A 164 1.57 -28.79 -2.25
N VAL A 165 2.87 -29.08 -2.05
CA VAL A 165 3.71 -29.64 -3.11
C VAL A 165 3.35 -31.11 -3.32
N VAL A 166 2.99 -31.48 -4.54
CA VAL A 166 2.53 -32.83 -4.90
C VAL A 166 3.73 -33.68 -5.34
N PRO A 167 4.12 -34.73 -4.60
CA PRO A 167 5.18 -35.65 -5.00
C PRO A 167 4.76 -36.55 -6.18
N TRP A 168 5.73 -36.93 -6.99
CA TRP A 168 5.57 -37.97 -8.00
C TRP A 168 5.62 -39.36 -7.37
N ASN A 169 4.60 -40.18 -7.60
CA ASN A 169 4.63 -41.61 -7.27
C ASN A 169 4.97 -42.42 -8.54
N ALA A 170 6.22 -42.88 -8.62
CA ALA A 170 6.71 -43.66 -9.75
C ALA A 170 6.05 -45.04 -9.88
N ALA A 171 5.58 -45.65 -8.78
CA ALA A 171 4.96 -46.97 -8.79
C ALA A 171 3.60 -46.94 -9.50
N GLU A 172 2.80 -45.90 -9.26
CA GLU A 172 1.48 -45.73 -9.86
C GLU A 172 1.46 -44.81 -11.09
N LYS A 173 2.61 -44.20 -11.43
CA LYS A 173 2.77 -43.22 -12.51
C LYS A 173 1.77 -42.05 -12.40
N LYS A 174 1.58 -41.56 -11.18
CA LYS A 174 0.65 -40.47 -10.83
C LYS A 174 1.29 -39.54 -9.83
N PHE A 175 0.85 -38.28 -9.82
CA PHE A 175 1.14 -37.37 -8.72
C PHE A 175 0.08 -37.54 -7.64
N ILE A 176 0.48 -37.82 -6.41
CA ILE A 176 -0.44 -38.07 -5.30
C ILE A 176 -0.15 -37.08 -4.19
N CYS A 177 -1.10 -36.19 -3.93
CA CYS A 177 -0.95 -35.15 -2.92
C CYS A 177 -1.08 -35.77 -1.52
N PRO A 178 -0.05 -35.66 -0.65
CA PRO A 178 -0.08 -36.27 0.68
C PRO A 178 -1.07 -35.58 1.64
N CYS A 179 -1.50 -34.35 1.33
CA CYS A 179 -2.37 -33.57 2.19
C CYS A 179 -3.82 -34.12 2.23
N HIS A 180 -4.42 -34.32 1.05
CA HIS A 180 -5.84 -34.72 0.93
C HIS A 180 -6.08 -35.79 -0.15
N GLY A 181 -5.01 -36.38 -0.70
CA GLY A 181 -5.12 -37.47 -1.67
C GLY A 181 -5.56 -37.06 -3.08
N SER A 182 -5.41 -35.78 -3.46
CA SER A 182 -5.60 -35.37 -4.86
C SER A 182 -4.63 -36.13 -5.77
N GLN A 183 -5.16 -36.75 -6.82
CA GLN A 183 -4.40 -37.52 -7.79
C GLN A 183 -4.42 -36.81 -9.14
N TYR A 184 -3.23 -36.67 -9.72
CA TYR A 184 -3.05 -36.18 -11.07
C TYR A 184 -2.37 -37.27 -11.92
N ASN A 185 -2.70 -37.31 -13.21
CA ASN A 185 -2.05 -38.23 -14.14
C ASN A 185 -0.59 -37.85 -14.39
N ASN A 186 0.09 -38.63 -15.21
CA ASN A 186 1.47 -38.37 -15.64
C ASN A 186 1.67 -37.03 -16.36
N GLN A 187 0.64 -36.34 -16.82
CA GLN A 187 0.75 -35.01 -17.45
C GLN A 187 0.30 -33.89 -16.50
N GLY A 188 -0.10 -34.20 -15.27
CA GLY A 188 -0.61 -33.23 -14.28
C GLY A 188 -2.10 -32.89 -14.42
N ARG A 189 -2.86 -33.61 -15.26
CA ARG A 189 -4.32 -33.51 -15.33
C ARG A 189 -4.95 -34.17 -14.10
N VAL A 190 -5.92 -33.50 -13.48
CA VAL A 190 -6.64 -34.05 -12.32
C VAL A 190 -7.40 -35.35 -12.70
N VAL A 191 -7.27 -36.37 -11.86
CA VAL A 191 -7.93 -37.67 -12.02
C VAL A 191 -8.92 -37.91 -10.89
N ARG A 192 -8.55 -37.57 -9.66
CA ARG A 192 -9.35 -37.80 -8.46
C ARG A 192 -8.98 -36.81 -7.35
N GLY A 193 -9.91 -36.60 -6.43
CA GLY A 193 -9.67 -35.90 -5.17
C GLY A 193 -10.30 -34.50 -5.15
N PRO A 194 -10.04 -33.71 -4.10
CA PRO A 194 -10.68 -32.40 -3.92
C PRO A 194 -10.10 -31.29 -4.80
N ALA A 195 -9.06 -31.56 -5.59
CA ALA A 195 -8.48 -30.58 -6.51
C ALA A 195 -9.49 -30.20 -7.62
N PRO A 196 -9.85 -28.91 -7.77
CA PRO A 196 -10.82 -28.48 -8.77
C PRO A 196 -10.24 -28.42 -10.19
N LEU A 197 -8.93 -28.17 -10.31
CA LEU A 197 -8.25 -27.88 -11.58
C LEU A 197 -6.97 -28.72 -11.73
N SER A 198 -6.52 -28.90 -12.97
CA SER A 198 -5.25 -29.55 -13.31
C SER A 198 -4.03 -28.70 -12.94
N LEU A 199 -2.87 -29.32 -12.71
CA LEU A 199 -1.62 -28.60 -12.42
C LEU A 199 -1.23 -27.66 -13.57
N ALA A 200 -0.77 -26.47 -13.25
CA ALA A 200 -0.34 -25.49 -14.26
C ALA A 200 0.88 -25.99 -15.04
N LEU A 201 1.01 -25.52 -16.28
CA LEU A 201 2.12 -25.85 -17.17
C LEU A 201 3.01 -24.64 -17.42
N ALA A 202 4.26 -24.92 -17.74
CA ALA A 202 5.25 -23.98 -18.24
C ALA A 202 5.93 -24.59 -19.46
N HIS A 203 6.33 -23.81 -20.45
CA HIS A 203 7.25 -24.29 -21.47
C HIS A 203 8.63 -24.45 -20.85
N ALA A 204 9.29 -25.55 -21.14
CA ALA A 204 10.69 -25.79 -20.79
C ALA A 204 11.51 -25.74 -22.08
N ASP A 205 12.34 -24.72 -22.20
CA ASP A 205 13.28 -24.56 -23.31
C ASP A 205 14.73 -24.63 -22.80
N VAL A 206 15.68 -24.84 -23.70
CA VAL A 206 17.11 -24.91 -23.39
C VAL A 206 17.84 -23.77 -24.10
N ASP A 207 18.02 -22.65 -23.39
CA ASP A 207 18.78 -21.49 -23.86
C ASP A 207 20.20 -21.52 -23.29
N ASP A 208 21.22 -21.38 -24.15
CA ASP A 208 22.65 -21.42 -23.76
C ASP A 208 23.03 -22.65 -22.91
N GLY A 209 22.35 -23.78 -23.13
CA GLY A 209 22.53 -25.03 -22.38
C GLY A 209 21.88 -25.06 -20.99
N LYS A 210 21.23 -23.97 -20.57
CA LYS A 210 20.46 -23.86 -19.32
C LYS A 210 18.98 -24.08 -19.61
N VAL A 211 18.29 -24.68 -18.66
CA VAL A 211 16.84 -24.81 -18.76
C VAL A 211 16.18 -23.48 -18.40
N VAL A 212 15.27 -23.02 -19.25
CA VAL A 212 14.48 -21.80 -19.06
C VAL A 212 13.01 -22.13 -19.09
N PHE A 213 12.27 -21.62 -18.10
CA PHE A 213 10.82 -21.74 -18.06
C PHE A 213 10.13 -20.49 -18.62
N ILE A 214 9.27 -20.70 -19.60
CA ILE A 214 8.46 -19.65 -20.23
C ILE A 214 6.98 -19.92 -19.87
N PRO A 215 6.18 -18.88 -19.55
CA PRO A 215 4.77 -19.08 -19.21
C PRO A 215 4.01 -19.72 -20.37
N TRP A 216 3.23 -20.77 -20.07
CA TRP A 216 2.36 -21.42 -21.03
C TRP A 216 1.09 -20.59 -21.21
N VAL A 217 0.89 -20.03 -22.40
CA VAL A 217 -0.27 -19.18 -22.75
C VAL A 217 -1.13 -19.77 -23.86
N GLU A 218 -0.67 -20.82 -24.51
CA GLU A 218 -1.43 -21.53 -25.53
C GLU A 218 -2.41 -22.55 -24.91
N THR A 219 -3.20 -23.20 -25.75
CA THR A 219 -4.20 -24.20 -25.32
C THR A 219 -3.56 -25.33 -24.51
N ASP A 220 -4.21 -25.77 -23.44
CA ASP A 220 -3.76 -26.91 -22.65
C ASP A 220 -3.95 -28.20 -23.47
N PHE A 221 -2.86 -28.84 -23.89
CA PHE A 221 -2.91 -30.07 -24.69
C PHE A 221 -3.57 -31.26 -23.98
N ARG A 222 -3.73 -31.21 -22.66
CA ARG A 222 -4.29 -32.31 -21.84
C ARG A 222 -5.81 -32.28 -21.79
N THR A 223 -6.40 -31.10 -21.89
CA THR A 223 -7.86 -30.88 -21.79
C THR A 223 -8.45 -30.35 -23.09
N GLY A 224 -7.66 -29.71 -23.95
CA GLY A 224 -8.12 -29.01 -25.15
C GLY A 224 -8.78 -27.65 -24.85
N GLU A 225 -8.68 -27.17 -23.61
CA GLU A 225 -9.29 -25.92 -23.15
C GLU A 225 -8.23 -24.82 -22.97
N ALA A 226 -8.69 -23.58 -22.79
CA ALA A 226 -7.82 -22.46 -22.46
C ALA A 226 -7.15 -22.68 -21.08
N PRO A 227 -5.88 -22.25 -20.91
CA PRO A 227 -5.17 -22.38 -19.64
C PRO A 227 -5.82 -21.51 -18.56
N TRP A 228 -6.12 -22.09 -17.40
CA TRP A 228 -6.78 -21.40 -16.29
C TRP A 228 -5.85 -20.50 -15.46
N TRP A 229 -4.53 -20.66 -15.62
CA TRP A 229 -3.48 -20.00 -14.83
C TRP A 229 -2.91 -18.74 -15.48
N ALA A 230 -3.40 -18.39 -16.68
CA ALA A 230 -2.93 -17.24 -17.46
C ALA A 230 -3.38 -15.91 -16.85
#